data_AF-A0A2S8V418-F1
#
_entry.id   AF-A0A2S8V418-F1
#
_cell.length_a   1.000
_cell.length_b   1.000
_cell.length_c   1.000
_cell.angle_alpha   90.00
_cell.angle_beta   90.00
_cell.angle_gamma   90.00
#
_symmetry.space_group_name_H-M   'P 1'
#
loop_
_entity.id
_entity.type
_entity.pdbx_description
1 polymer ?
#
loop_
_entity_poly.entity_id
_entity_poly.type
_entity_poly.pdbx_seq_one_letter_code
_entity_poly.pdbx_strand_id
1 'polypeptide(L)'
;MPRLPGTWHYREVTAADEVRLRELTVMRRVRDRIDREYAKPLDVEALARGVHMSAGHLSRQFKEAYGESPYSYLMTRRIERAMALLRRGDLTVTEVCFEVGCSSLGTFSTRFSELVGVAPSVYRERAANVEGIPSFQAKQVTRPIRNQEAPRTGAHLT
;
A
#
# COMPACT_ATOMS: atom_id res chain seq x y z
N MET A 1 22.50 -37.51 37.65
CA MET A 1 23.44 -36.89 36.69
C MET A 1 22.60 -36.29 35.55
N PRO A 2 22.47 -34.97 35.42
CA PRO A 2 21.63 -34.37 34.39
C PRO A 2 22.38 -34.33 33.04
N ARG A 3 21.63 -34.62 31.97
CA ARG A 3 22.05 -34.63 30.56
C ARG A 3 22.27 -33.19 30.10
N LEU A 4 23.43 -32.87 29.51
CA LEU A 4 23.68 -31.54 28.93
C LEU A 4 22.77 -31.29 27.70
N PRO A 5 22.35 -30.04 27.45
CA PRO A 5 21.34 -29.71 26.45
C PRO A 5 21.91 -29.60 25.03
N GLY A 6 21.09 -30.05 24.07
CA GLY A 6 21.03 -29.65 22.66
C GLY A 6 22.30 -29.16 21.99
N THR A 7 22.96 -30.05 21.24
CA THR A 7 23.89 -29.67 20.19
C THR A 7 23.13 -28.87 19.12
N TRP A 8 23.26 -27.55 19.13
CA TRP A 8 22.89 -26.73 17.99
C TRP A 8 23.80 -27.14 16.83
N HIS A 9 23.29 -27.94 15.89
CA HIS A 9 23.96 -28.15 14.62
C HIS A 9 23.90 -26.84 13.85
N TYR A 10 24.93 -26.01 14.00
CA TYR A 10 25.18 -24.92 13.08
C TYR A 10 25.35 -25.54 11.69
N ARG A 11 24.34 -25.41 10.85
CA ARG A 11 24.47 -25.77 9.44
C ARG A 11 25.44 -24.76 8.83
N GLU A 12 26.58 -25.23 8.38
CA GLU A 12 27.57 -24.38 7.70
C GLU A 12 26.90 -23.67 6.52
N VAL A 13 27.10 -22.36 6.44
CA VAL A 13 26.63 -21.56 5.30
C VAL A 13 27.39 -22.04 4.08
N THR A 14 26.66 -22.54 3.09
CA THR A 14 27.28 -23.02 1.86
C THR A 14 27.58 -21.86 0.92
N ALA A 15 28.47 -22.05 -0.05
CA ALA A 15 28.69 -21.08 -1.12
C ALA A 15 27.38 -20.72 -1.87
N ALA A 16 26.46 -21.68 -1.99
CA ALA A 16 25.14 -21.44 -2.58
C ALA A 16 24.27 -20.52 -1.72
N ASP A 17 24.32 -20.66 -0.39
CA ASP A 17 23.62 -19.77 0.54
C ASP A 17 24.18 -18.34 0.45
N GLU A 18 25.50 -18.18 0.33
CA GLU A 18 26.12 -16.86 0.15
C GLU A 18 25.67 -16.17 -1.13
N VAL A 19 25.61 -16.90 -2.25
CA VAL A 19 25.13 -16.38 -3.54
C VAL A 19 23.68 -15.94 -3.41
N ARG A 20 22.80 -16.78 -2.84
CA ARG A 20 21.39 -16.45 -2.62
C ARG A 20 21.21 -15.21 -1.75
N LEU A 21 22.00 -15.06 -0.69
CA LEU A 21 21.96 -13.88 0.17
C LEU A 21 22.38 -12.61 -0.57
N ARG A 22 23.39 -12.70 -1.45
CA ARG A 22 23.79 -11.58 -2.32
C ARG A 22 22.67 -11.21 -3.28
N GLU A 23 22.05 -12.19 -3.94
CA GLU A 23 20.91 -11.96 -4.85
C GLU A 23 19.74 -11.27 -4.13
N LEU A 24 19.36 -11.75 -2.95
CA LEU A 24 18.30 -11.13 -2.13
C LEU A 24 18.65 -9.69 -1.72
N THR A 25 19.92 -9.43 -1.42
CA THR A 25 20.39 -8.07 -1.11
C THR A 25 20.26 -7.14 -2.31
N VAL A 26 20.58 -7.64 -3.52
CA VAL A 26 20.40 -6.86 -4.76
C VAL A 26 18.91 -6.63 -5.04
N MET A 27 18.06 -7.64 -4.92
CA MET A 27 16.61 -7.50 -5.13
C MET A 27 15.97 -6.53 -4.14
N ARG A 28 16.44 -6.51 -2.88
CA ARG A 28 16.02 -5.51 -1.90
C ARG A 28 16.36 -4.09 -2.34
N ARG A 29 17.57 -3.85 -2.85
CA ARG A 29 17.97 -2.53 -3.37
C ARG A 29 17.09 -2.08 -4.54
N VAL A 30 16.69 -3.01 -5.41
CA VAL A 30 15.77 -2.71 -6.52
C VAL A 30 14.40 -2.29 -5.97
N ARG A 31 13.84 -3.04 -5.03
CA ARG A 31 12.56 -2.72 -4.39
C ARG A 31 12.61 -1.36 -3.69
N ASP A 32 13.64 -1.14 -2.88
CA ASP A 32 13.82 0.12 -2.14
C ASP A 32 13.95 1.31 -3.10
N ARG A 33 14.58 1.12 -4.28
CA ARG A 33 14.63 2.14 -5.33
C ARG A 33 13.25 2.40 -5.94
N ILE A 34 12.47 1.36 -6.24
CA ILE A 34 11.09 1.53 -6.72
C ILE A 34 10.27 2.34 -5.71
N ASP A 35 10.34 1.97 -4.43
CA ASP A 35 9.57 2.62 -3.36
C ASP A 35 9.93 4.10 -3.20
N ARG A 36 11.20 4.47 -3.41
CA ARG A 36 11.67 5.85 -3.33
C ARG A 36 11.38 6.66 -4.61
N GLU A 37 11.38 6.02 -5.77
CA GLU A 37 11.40 6.69 -7.08
C GLU A 37 10.16 6.40 -7.93
N TYR A 38 9.09 5.83 -7.36
CA TYR A 38 7.92 5.40 -8.13
C TYR A 38 7.32 6.48 -9.05
N ALA A 39 7.37 7.74 -8.64
CA ALA A 39 6.81 8.88 -9.38
C ALA A 39 7.69 9.34 -10.55
N LYS A 40 8.96 8.92 -10.60
CA LYS A 40 9.85 9.24 -11.72
C LYS A 40 9.44 8.40 -12.96
N PRO A 41 9.83 8.82 -14.17
CA PRO A 41 9.78 7.98 -15.37
C PRO A 41 10.78 6.82 -15.22
N LEU A 42 10.39 5.85 -14.40
CA LEU A 42 11.15 4.67 -14.02
C LEU A 42 10.57 3.49 -14.80
N ASP A 43 11.45 2.81 -15.53
CA ASP A 43 11.15 1.58 -16.25
C ASP A 43 12.05 0.43 -15.76
N VAL A 44 11.73 -0.79 -16.19
CA VAL A 44 12.48 -2.00 -15.81
C VAL A 44 13.93 -1.93 -16.28
N GLU A 45 14.18 -1.30 -17.43
CA GLU A 45 15.52 -1.11 -17.97
C GLU A 45 16.39 -0.21 -17.09
N ALA A 46 15.84 0.90 -16.58
CA ALA A 46 16.52 1.79 -15.64
C ALA A 46 16.82 1.11 -14.31
N LEU A 47 15.93 0.24 -13.83
CA LEU A 47 16.18 -0.58 -12.64
C LEU A 47 17.31 -1.58 -12.89
N ALA A 48 17.28 -2.28 -14.02
CA ALA A 48 18.26 -3.30 -14.39
C ALA A 48 19.67 -2.73 -14.55
N ARG A 49 19.80 -1.56 -15.21
CA ARG A 49 21.06 -0.80 -15.28
C ARG A 49 21.62 -0.45 -13.91
N GLY A 50 20.76 -0.13 -12.95
CA GLY A 50 21.16 0.22 -11.58
C GLY A 50 21.75 -0.94 -10.77
N VAL A 51 21.60 -2.18 -11.24
CA VAL A 51 22.15 -3.38 -10.61
C VAL A 51 22.97 -4.25 -11.57
N HIS A 52 23.36 -3.69 -12.72
CA HIS A 52 24.18 -4.35 -13.75
C HIS A 52 23.60 -5.68 -14.25
N MET A 53 22.28 -5.75 -14.43
CA MET A 53 21.57 -6.90 -14.99
C MET A 53 20.89 -6.55 -16.31
N SER A 54 20.56 -7.56 -17.12
CA SER A 54 19.57 -7.39 -18.18
C SER A 54 18.16 -7.29 -17.58
N ALA A 55 17.25 -6.59 -18.26
CA ALA A 55 15.86 -6.45 -17.79
C ALA A 55 15.14 -7.80 -17.62
N GLY A 56 15.42 -8.77 -18.50
CA GLY A 56 14.88 -10.13 -18.40
C GLY A 56 15.38 -10.88 -17.17
N HIS A 57 16.69 -10.81 -16.88
CA HIS A 57 17.26 -11.44 -15.69
C HIS A 57 16.74 -10.79 -14.41
N LEU A 58 16.71 -9.45 -14.35
CA LEU A 58 16.11 -8.71 -13.25
C LEU A 58 14.66 -9.14 -13.02
N SER A 59 13.86 -9.20 -14.08
CA SER A 59 12.43 -9.52 -13.96
C SER A 59 12.20 -10.92 -13.39
N ARG A 60 13.00 -11.91 -13.80
CA ARG A 60 12.94 -13.27 -13.26
C ARG A 60 13.32 -13.30 -11.78
N GLN A 61 14.46 -12.72 -11.41
CA GLN A 61 14.97 -12.72 -10.05
C GLN A 61 14.07 -11.96 -9.08
N PHE A 62 13.52 -10.83 -9.52
CA PHE A 62 12.61 -10.05 -8.71
C PHE A 62 11.29 -10.82 -8.47
N LYS A 63 10.78 -11.53 -9.49
CA LYS A 63 9.61 -12.38 -9.34
C LYS A 63 9.87 -13.58 -8.43
N GLU A 64 11.04 -14.20 -8.53
CA GLU A 64 11.45 -15.28 -7.61
C GLU A 64 11.53 -14.79 -6.16
N ALA A 65 11.98 -13.54 -5.93
CA ALA A 65 12.11 -12.96 -4.60
C ALA A 65 10.80 -12.40 -4.01
N TYR A 66 9.92 -11.82 -4.83
CA TYR A 66 8.74 -11.06 -4.36
C TYR A 66 7.40 -11.54 -4.91
N GLY A 67 7.38 -12.55 -5.79
CA GLY A 67 6.15 -13.14 -6.34
C GLY A 67 5.57 -12.41 -7.56
N GLU A 68 6.03 -11.20 -7.87
CA GLU A 68 5.56 -10.41 -9.02
C GLU A 68 6.71 -9.75 -9.79
N SER A 69 6.43 -9.24 -11.00
CA SER A 69 7.46 -8.56 -11.79
C SER A 69 7.76 -7.15 -11.25
N PRO A 70 8.95 -6.57 -11.53
CA PRO A 70 9.27 -5.20 -11.13
C PRO A 70 8.27 -4.16 -11.66
N TYR A 71 7.78 -4.36 -12.88
CA TYR A 71 6.77 -3.49 -13.47
C TYR A 71 5.43 -3.55 -12.72
N SER A 72 4.98 -4.77 -12.37
CA SER A 72 3.75 -4.97 -11.59
C SER A 72 3.86 -4.29 -10.23
N TYR A 73 4.97 -4.53 -9.53
CA TYR A 73 5.24 -3.92 -8.23
C TYR A 73 5.26 -2.38 -8.30
N LEU A 74 5.95 -1.82 -9.29
CA LEU A 74 5.96 -0.37 -9.53
C LEU A 74 4.55 0.18 -9.79
N MET A 75 3.73 -0.51 -10.60
CA MET A 75 2.35 -0.07 -10.83
C MET A 75 1.52 -0.13 -9.55
N THR A 76 1.66 -1.17 -8.73
CA THR A 76 0.99 -1.27 -7.43
C THR A 76 1.32 -0.05 -6.57
N ARG A 77 2.61 0.31 -6.43
CA ARG A 77 3.01 1.50 -5.66
C ARG A 77 2.43 2.81 -6.23
N ARG A 78 2.38 2.95 -7.56
CA ARG A 78 1.76 4.12 -8.21
C ARG A 78 0.26 4.19 -7.96
N ILE A 79 -0.45 3.07 -8.04
CA ILE A 79 -1.90 3.01 -7.80
C ILE A 79 -2.22 3.31 -6.33
N GLU A 80 -1.45 2.77 -5.38
CA GLU A 80 -1.59 3.12 -3.96
C GLU A 80 -1.50 4.62 -3.72
N ARG A 81 -0.50 5.28 -4.35
CA ARG A 81 -0.36 6.73 -4.27
C ARG A 81 -1.50 7.46 -4.96
N ALA A 82 -1.93 6.99 -6.13
CA ALA A 82 -3.03 7.56 -6.88
C ALA A 82 -4.33 7.55 -6.08
N MET A 83 -4.63 6.46 -5.37
CA MET A 83 -5.80 6.39 -4.49
C MET A 83 -5.77 7.48 -3.43
N ALA A 84 -4.61 7.76 -2.82
CA ALA A 84 -4.48 8.84 -1.84
C ALA A 84 -4.72 10.22 -2.46
N LEU A 85 -4.22 10.47 -3.66
CA LEU A 85 -4.42 11.74 -4.38
C LEU A 85 -5.88 11.92 -4.83
N LEU A 86 -6.52 10.87 -5.34
CA LEU A 86 -7.91 10.91 -5.77
C LEU A 86 -8.88 11.12 -4.61
N ARG A 87 -8.57 10.55 -3.42
CA ARG A 87 -9.38 10.81 -2.21
C ARG A 87 -9.33 12.27 -1.79
N ARG A 88 -8.16 12.90 -1.91
CA ARG A 88 -7.96 14.31 -1.55
C ARG A 88 -8.75 15.28 -2.46
N GLY A 89 -9.11 14.87 -3.67
CA GLY A 89 -10.00 15.63 -4.57
C GLY A 89 -9.35 16.78 -5.35
N ASP A 90 -8.17 17.26 -4.96
CA ASP A 90 -7.49 18.43 -5.56
C ASP A 90 -7.07 18.27 -7.03
N LEU A 91 -6.87 17.03 -7.49
CA LEU A 91 -6.36 16.73 -8.82
C LEU A 91 -7.40 15.96 -9.64
N THR A 92 -7.43 16.22 -10.95
CA THR A 92 -8.16 15.41 -11.92
C THR A 92 -7.51 14.03 -12.08
N VAL A 93 -8.24 13.06 -12.61
CA VAL A 93 -7.72 11.70 -12.86
C VAL A 93 -6.48 11.75 -13.77
N THR A 94 -6.49 12.62 -14.78
CA THR A 94 -5.37 12.78 -15.72
C THR A 94 -4.15 13.37 -15.03
N GLU A 95 -4.32 14.41 -14.20
CA GLU A 95 -3.21 14.97 -13.41
C GLU A 95 -2.64 13.92 -12.44
N VAL A 96 -3.49 13.17 -11.74
CA VAL A 96 -3.04 12.08 -10.86
C VAL A 96 -2.22 11.04 -11.63
N CYS A 97 -2.65 10.64 -12.82
CA CYS A 97 -1.92 9.69 -13.66
C CYS A 97 -0.47 10.13 -13.89
N PHE A 98 -0.26 11.39 -14.29
CA PHE A 98 1.09 11.91 -14.53
C PHE A 98 1.85 12.20 -13.24
N GLU A 99 1.18 12.65 -12.18
CA GLU A 99 1.76 12.92 -10.86
C GLU A 99 2.36 11.64 -10.23
N VAL A 100 1.72 10.48 -10.44
CA VAL A 100 2.28 9.20 -9.97
C VAL A 100 3.31 8.60 -10.92
N GLY A 101 3.64 9.27 -12.03
CA GLY A 101 4.68 8.85 -12.97
C GLY A 101 4.22 7.90 -14.08
N CYS A 102 2.91 7.73 -14.29
CA CYS A 102 2.41 6.97 -15.43
C CYS A 102 2.48 7.82 -16.72
N SER A 103 2.90 7.20 -17.83
CA SER A 103 3.03 7.86 -19.13
C SER A 103 1.76 7.79 -20.00
N SER A 104 0.80 6.95 -19.60
CA SER A 104 -0.44 6.72 -20.35
C SER A 104 -1.63 6.58 -19.42
N LEU A 105 -2.66 7.38 -19.69
CA LEU A 105 -3.94 7.33 -18.98
C LEU A 105 -4.66 6.00 -19.17
N GLY A 106 -4.53 5.37 -20.34
CA GLY A 106 -5.13 4.07 -20.63
C GLY A 106 -4.54 2.97 -19.77
N THR A 107 -3.21 2.85 -19.75
CA THR A 107 -2.50 1.87 -18.92
C THR A 107 -2.77 2.10 -17.44
N PHE A 108 -2.75 3.36 -17.00
CA PHE A 108 -3.11 3.72 -15.63
C PHE A 108 -4.53 3.28 -15.27
N SER A 109 -5.53 3.62 -16.10
CA SER A 109 -6.93 3.33 -15.81
C SER A 109 -7.22 1.83 -15.77
N THR A 110 -6.63 1.05 -16.68
CA THR A 110 -6.74 -0.42 -16.67
C THR A 110 -6.13 -0.99 -15.38
N ARG A 111 -4.88 -0.64 -15.05
CA ARG A 111 -4.22 -1.15 -13.84
C ARG A 111 -4.89 -0.71 -12.56
N PHE A 112 -5.37 0.53 -12.51
CA PHE A 112 -6.14 1.05 -11.39
C PHE A 112 -7.40 0.19 -11.18
N SER A 113 -8.16 -0.06 -12.25
CA SER A 113 -9.40 -0.83 -12.16
C SER A 113 -9.16 -2.29 -11.79
N GLU A 114 -8.10 -2.91 -12.32
CA GLU A 114 -7.69 -4.28 -11.94
C GLU A 114 -7.35 -4.40 -10.46
N LEU A 115 -6.64 -3.41 -9.89
CA LEU A 115 -6.16 -3.45 -8.51
C LEU A 115 -7.21 -2.96 -7.49
N VAL A 116 -8.03 -1.97 -7.86
CA VAL A 116 -8.98 -1.30 -6.95
C VAL A 116 -10.41 -1.81 -7.13
N GLY A 117 -10.71 -2.47 -8.25
CA GLY A 117 -12.02 -3.02 -8.58
C GLY A 117 -13.02 -2.01 -9.17
N VAL A 118 -12.65 -0.73 -9.29
CA VAL A 118 -13.46 0.32 -9.93
C VAL A 118 -12.58 1.30 -10.69
N ALA A 119 -13.17 2.00 -11.67
CA ALA A 119 -12.47 3.03 -12.43
C ALA A 119 -12.02 4.21 -11.53
N PRO A 120 -10.91 4.89 -11.86
CA PRO A 120 -10.39 5.99 -11.05
C PRO A 120 -11.34 7.19 -10.94
N SER A 121 -12.15 7.47 -11.97
CA SER A 121 -13.20 8.50 -11.92
C SER A 121 -14.28 8.19 -10.88
N VAL A 122 -14.79 6.96 -10.90
CA VAL A 122 -15.77 6.45 -9.94
C VAL A 122 -15.18 6.44 -8.53
N TYR A 123 -13.91 6.07 -8.38
CA TYR A 123 -13.22 6.10 -7.10
C TYR A 123 -13.14 7.51 -6.50
N ARG A 124 -12.79 8.52 -7.33
CA ARG A 124 -12.75 9.93 -6.93
C ARG A 124 -14.12 10.46 -6.53
N GLU A 125 -15.15 10.17 -7.33
CA GLU A 125 -16.53 10.59 -7.04
C GLU A 125 -17.03 10.01 -5.70
N ARG A 126 -16.78 8.73 -5.44
CA ARG A 126 -17.12 8.08 -4.17
C ARG A 126 -16.41 8.73 -2.99
N ALA A 127 -15.14 9.10 -3.15
CA ALA A 127 -14.39 9.75 -2.07
C ALA A 127 -14.94 11.14 -1.74
N ALA A 128 -15.28 11.95 -2.75
CA ALA A 128 -15.89 13.27 -2.55
C ALA A 128 -17.23 13.18 -1.80
N ASN A 129 -18.03 12.15 -2.08
CA ASN A 129 -19.30 11.93 -1.38
C ASN A 129 -19.13 11.51 0.09
N VAL A 130 -18.00 10.90 0.46
CA VAL A 130 -17.69 10.55 1.86
C VAL A 130 -17.17 11.76 2.64
N GLU A 131 -16.39 12.64 2.00
CA GLU A 131 -15.93 13.90 2.61
C GLU A 131 -17.04 14.95 2.77
N GLY A 132 -18.14 14.83 2.01
CA GLY A 132 -19.37 15.61 2.19
C GLY A 132 -20.16 15.29 3.47
N ILE A 133 -19.74 14.30 4.27
CA ILE A 133 -20.30 14.02 5.59
C ILE A 133 -19.40 14.69 6.64
N PRO A 134 -19.87 15.75 7.35
CA PRO A 134 -19.10 16.31 8.44
C PRO A 134 -18.88 15.24 9.53
N SER A 135 -17.62 14.92 9.81
CA SER A 135 -17.16 14.00 10.85
C SER A 135 -17.53 14.40 12.29
N PHE A 136 -18.34 15.46 12.46
CA PHE A 136 -18.93 15.87 13.72
C PHE A 136 -20.19 15.06 14.11
N GLN A 137 -20.89 14.40 13.16
CA GLN A 137 -22.14 13.67 13.48
C GLN A 137 -21.94 12.22 13.97
N ALA A 138 -20.72 11.67 13.91
CA ALA A 138 -20.39 10.39 14.53
C ALA A 138 -20.15 10.47 16.06
N LYS A 139 -20.47 11.59 16.71
CA LYS A 139 -20.38 11.77 18.18
C LYS A 139 -21.73 11.97 18.88
N GLN A 140 -22.87 11.75 18.23
CA GLN A 140 -24.19 11.90 18.88
C GLN A 140 -24.89 10.60 19.28
N VAL A 141 -24.34 9.42 18.99
CA VAL A 141 -24.96 8.13 19.42
C VAL A 141 -24.54 7.71 20.84
N THR A 142 -23.53 8.35 21.43
CA THR A 142 -23.08 8.10 22.81
C THR A 142 -23.48 9.20 23.80
N ARG A 143 -24.52 10.00 23.50
CA ARG A 143 -25.06 10.92 24.50
C ARG A 143 -25.60 10.09 25.69
N PRO A 144 -25.10 10.31 26.93
CA PRO A 144 -25.65 9.62 28.09
C PRO A 144 -27.09 10.07 28.26
N ILE A 145 -28.02 9.12 28.31
CA ILE A 145 -29.39 9.35 28.76
C ILE A 145 -29.29 9.70 30.23
N ARG A 146 -29.17 11.00 30.54
CA ARG A 146 -29.27 11.49 31.90
C ARG A 146 -30.47 12.41 32.01
N ASN A 147 -31.42 11.90 32.78
CA ASN A 147 -32.48 12.57 33.50
C ASN A 147 -33.83 12.72 32.77
N GLN A 148 -34.75 11.82 33.10
CA GLN A 148 -36.16 12.16 33.26
C GLN A 148 -36.56 11.89 34.72
N GLU A 149 -36.46 12.97 35.49
CA GLU A 149 -37.40 13.42 36.52
C GLU A 149 -38.11 12.36 37.37
N ALA A 150 -37.75 12.34 38.66
CA ALA A 150 -38.60 11.80 39.71
C ALA A 150 -39.92 12.58 39.77
N PRO A 151 -41.09 11.92 39.88
CA PRO A 151 -42.37 12.60 40.02
C PRO A 151 -42.39 13.41 41.32
N ARG A 152 -42.67 14.71 41.20
CA ARG A 152 -43.17 15.46 42.36
C ARG A 152 -44.61 15.04 42.60
N THR A 153 -44.82 14.24 43.64
CA THR A 153 -46.15 14.09 44.24
C THR A 153 -46.09 14.65 45.65
N GLY A 154 -46.70 15.81 45.84
CA GLY A 154 -47.12 16.26 47.17
C GLY A 154 -48.49 15.70 47.49
N ALA A 155 -48.70 15.20 48.71
CA ALA A 155 -50.00 15.13 49.39
C ALA A 155 -49.82 14.78 50.88
N HIS A 156 -49.88 15.80 51.73
CA HIS A 156 -50.80 15.98 52.85
C HIS A 156 -51.31 14.78 53.71
N LEU A 157 -51.20 14.95 55.04
CA LEU A 157 -52.00 14.43 56.18
C LEU A 157 -52.08 12.90 56.38
N THR A 158 -51.84 12.37 57.59
CA THR A 158 -52.57 12.63 58.84
C THR A 158 -51.70 12.32 60.05
#